data_AF-A0A7X0LFL2-F1
#
_entry.id   AF-A0A7X0LFL2-F1
#
_cell.length_a   1.000
_cell.length_b   1.000
_cell.length_c   1.000
_cell.angle_alpha   90.00
_cell.angle_beta   90.00
_cell.angle_gamma   90.00
#
_symmetry.space_group_name_H-M   'P 1'
#
loop_
_entity.id
_entity.type
_entity.pdbx_description
1 polymer ?
#
loop_
_entity_poly.entity_id
_entity_poly.type
_entity_poly.pdbx_seq_one_letter_code
_entity_poly.pdbx_strand_id
1 'polypeptide(L)' 'MGGLSIWHWLIVGILVLLLFGKGRFSDMMGDVAKGIKSFKKGMADDDAPTPAPKQIEGQRVPDAPAPTPTAETENR' A
#
# COMPACT_ATOMS: atom_id res chain seq x y z
N MET A 1 13.64 -5.05 -39.83
CA MET A 1 12.61 -5.93 -39.25
C MET A 1 11.99 -5.20 -38.07
N GLY A 2 11.03 -4.32 -38.37
CA GLY A 2 10.46 -3.34 -37.44
C GLY A 2 9.77 -4.04 -36.28
N GLY A 3 10.42 -3.98 -35.12
CA GLY A 3 9.88 -4.47 -33.86
C GLY A 3 8.51 -3.85 -33.62
N LEU A 4 7.61 -4.71 -33.12
CA LEU A 4 6.22 -4.44 -32.80
C LEU A 4 6.02 -2.99 -32.34
N SER A 5 5.44 -2.20 -33.24
CA SER A 5 5.16 -0.78 -33.04
C SER A 5 4.44 -0.57 -31.71
N ILE A 6 4.74 0.51 -30.98
CA ILE A 6 4.08 0.86 -29.71
C ILE A 6 2.55 0.81 -29.84
N TRP A 7 2.03 1.09 -31.04
CA TRP A 7 0.62 0.98 -31.38
C TRP A 7 0.05 -0.45 -31.21
N HIS A 8 0.83 -1.48 -31.53
CA HIS A 8 0.44 -2.88 -31.35
C HIS A 8 0.26 -3.23 -29.87
N TRP A 9 1.20 -2.82 -29.02
CA TRP A 9 1.13 -3.07 -27.58
C TRP A 9 -0.08 -2.40 -26.92
N LEU A 10 -0.50 -1.23 -27.41
CA LEU A 10 -1.70 -0.54 -26.94
C LEU A 10 -2.97 -1.32 -27.27
N ILE A 11 -3.08 -1.85 -28.49
CA ILE A 11 -4.20 -2.73 -28.90
C ILE A 11 -4.23 -4.01 -28.08
N VAL A 12 -3.07 -4.65 -27.88
CA VAL A 12 -2.95 -5.89 -27.09
C VAL A 12 -3.35 -5.64 -25.64
N GLY A 13 -2.92 -4.52 -25.04
CA GLY A 13 -3.32 -4.14 -23.68
C GLY A 13 -4.83 -3.99 -23.50
N ILE A 14 -5.51 -3.38 -24.48
CA ILE A 14 -6.98 -3.26 -24.49
C ILE A 14 -7.64 -4.64 -24.58
N LEU A 15 -7.15 -5.51 -25.47
CA LEU A 15 -7.68 -6.87 -25.65
C LEU A 15 -7.55 -7.70 -24.37
N VAL A 16 -6.38 -7.66 -23.71
CA VAL A 16 -6.14 -8.33 -22.43
C VAL A 16 -7.08 -7.79 -21.36
N LEU A 17 -7.25 -6.48 -21.27
CA LEU A 17 -8.17 -5.88 -20.28
C LEU A 17 -9.63 -6.26 -20.54
N LEU A 18 -10.03 -6.44 -21.80
CA LEU A 18 -11.38 -6.87 -22.19
C LEU A 18 -11.62 -8.36 -21.88
N LEU A 19 -10.63 -9.22 -22.13
CA LEU A 19 -10.70 -10.66 -21.84
C LEU A 19 -10.72 -10.96 -20.34
N PHE A 20 -9.86 -10.27 -19.56
CA PHE A 20 -9.77 -10.49 -18.12
C PHE A 20 -10.77 -9.64 -17.33
N GLY A 21 -11.26 -8.55 -17.92
CA GLY A 21 -12.15 -7.58 -17.28
C GLY A 21 -11.44 -6.73 -16.21
N LYS A 22 -12.00 -5.55 -15.92
CA LYS A 22 -11.40 -4.60 -14.95
C LYS A 22 -11.28 -5.14 -13.51
N GLY A 23 -12.17 -6.06 -13.11
CA GLY A 23 -12.21 -6.58 -11.74
C GLY A 23 -11.03 -7.48 -11.41
N ARG A 24 -10.82 -8.52 -12.22
CA ARG A 24 -9.75 -9.51 -11.99
C ARG A 24 -8.35 -8.95 -12.24
N PHE A 25 -8.20 -8.11 -13.27
CA PHE A 25 -6.91 -7.48 -13.59
C PHE A 25 -6.45 -6.54 -12.46
N SER A 26 -7.36 -5.76 -11.85
CA SER A 26 -7.00 -4.82 -10.79
C SER A 26 -6.58 -5.52 -9.49
N ASP A 27 -7.26 -6.59 -9.07
CA ASP A 27 -6.86 -7.36 -7.89
C ASP A 27 -5.49 -8.03 -8.08
N MET A 28 -5.29 -8.71 -9.22
CA MET A 28 -4.02 -9.38 -9.52
C MET A 28 -2.87 -8.38 -9.68
N MET A 29 -3.09 -7.25 -10.36
CA MET A 29 -2.07 -6.20 -10.50
C MET A 29 -1.76 -5.55 -9.15
N GLY A 30 -2.74 -5.42 -8.26
CA GLY A 30 -2.55 -4.91 -6.90
C GLY A 30 -1.63 -5.80 -6.06
N ASP A 31 -1.81 -7.12 -6.11
CA ASP A 31 -0.97 -8.05 -5.36
C ASP A 31 0.44 -8.19 -5.96
N VAL A 32 0.55 -8.17 -7.28
CA VAL A 32 1.84 -8.08 -7.98
C VAL A 32 2.57 -6.78 -7.63
N ALA A 33 1.86 -5.65 -7.61
CA ALA A 33 2.44 -4.36 -7.25
C ALA A 33 2.93 -4.33 -5.80
N LYS A 34 2.19 -4.92 -4.85
CA LYS A 34 2.64 -5.07 -3.46
C LYS A 34 3.91 -5.93 -3.38
N GLY A 35 3.95 -7.07 -4.08
CA GLY A 35 5.13 -7.95 -4.12
C GLY A 35 6.38 -7.23 -4.64
N ILE A 36 6.25 -6.55 -5.78
CA ILE A 36 7.36 -5.79 -6.39
C ILE A 36 7.77 -4.60 -5.51
N LYS A 37 6.82 -3.91 -4.87
CA LYS A 37 7.13 -2.78 -3.96
C LYS A 37 7.88 -3.24 -2.72
N SER A 38 7.50 -4.37 -2.12
CA SER A 38 8.22 -4.96 -0.99
C SER A 38 9.60 -5.47 -1.39
N PHE A 39 9.74 -6.05 -2.58
CA PHE A 39 11.03 -6.46 -3.12
C PHE A 39 11.97 -5.26 -3.35
N LYS A 40 11.45 -4.18 -3.97
CA LYS A 40 12.20 -2.95 -4.17
C LYS A 40 12.57 -2.28 -2.85
N LYS A 41 11.65 -2.26 -1.86
CA LYS A 41 11.92 -1.70 -0.54
C LYS A 41 12.96 -2.53 0.22
N GLY A 42 12.90 -3.86 0.14
CA GLY A 42 13.91 -4.74 0.73
C GLY A 42 15.31 -4.52 0.14
N MET A 43 15.42 -4.42 -1.19
CA MET A 43 16.70 -4.08 -1.84
C MET A 43 17.19 -2.67 -1.51
N ALA A 44 16.29 -1.70 -1.36
CA ALA A 44 16.66 -0.32 -1.05
C ALA A 44 17.01 -0.09 0.44
N ASP A 45 16.50 -0.91 1.36
CA ASP A 45 16.86 -0.88 2.79
C ASP A 45 18.30 -1.40 3.02
N ASP A 46 18.83 -2.26 2.13
CA ASP A 46 20.24 -2.70 2.16
C ASP A 46 21.23 -1.58 1.78
N ASP A 47 20.78 -0.57 1.02
CA ASP A 47 21.64 0.51 0.46
C ASP A 47 21.41 1.89 1.12
N ALA A 48 20.38 2.08 1.96
CA ALA A 48 20.05 3.38 2.54
C ALA A 48 19.64 3.31 4.02
N PRO A 49 20.12 4.21 4.89
CA PRO A 49 19.63 4.31 6.26
C PRO A 49 18.14 4.67 6.25
N THR A 50 17.35 3.81 6.90
CA THR A 50 15.89 3.79 6.96
C THR A 50 15.27 5.19 7.09
N PRO A 51 14.51 5.70 6.09
CA PRO A 51 13.63 6.83 6.32
C PRO A 51 12.43 6.32 7.15
N ALA A 52 12.27 6.92 8.33
CA ALA A 52 11.19 6.63 9.28
C ALA A 52 9.81 6.56 8.57
N PRO A 53 8.93 5.63 8.98
CA PRO A 53 7.63 5.49 8.36
C PRO A 53 6.86 6.79 8.55
N LYS A 54 6.50 7.45 7.44
CA LYS A 54 5.47 8.50 7.43
C LYS A 54 4.15 7.82 7.78
N GLN A 55 3.88 7.78 9.08
CA GLN A 55 2.59 7.43 9.64
C GLN A 55 1.56 8.36 9.00
N ILE A 56 0.52 7.78 8.42
CA ILE A 56 -0.56 8.51 7.77
C ILE A 56 -1.25 9.30 8.89
N GLU A 57 -1.04 10.61 8.89
CA GLU A 57 -1.71 11.61 9.72
C GLU A 57 -3.22 11.60 9.36
N GLY A 58 -3.98 10.64 9.87
CA GLY A 58 -5.36 10.43 9.42
C GLY A 58 -6.25 9.53 10.27
N GLN A 59 -5.80 9.10 11.46
CA GLN A 59 -6.66 8.37 12.40
C GLN A 59 -6.53 9.00 13.79
N ARG A 60 -7.10 10.21 13.97
CA ARG A 60 -7.54 10.63 15.31
C ARG A 60 -8.65 9.66 15.71
N VAL A 61 -8.32 8.72 16.59
CA VAL A 61 -9.30 8.01 17.39
C VAL A 61 -10.02 9.08 18.22
N PRO A 62 -11.34 9.30 18.07
CA PRO A 62 -12.07 10.18 18.97
C PRO A 62 -11.99 9.62 20.39
N ASP A 63 -11.62 10.48 21.33
CA ASP A 63 -11.83 10.37 22.78
C ASP A 63 -12.65 9.17 23.23
N ALA A 64 -11.96 8.15 23.75
CA ALA A 64 -12.53 7.26 24.76
C ALA A 64 -12.14 7.86 26.12
N PRO A 65 -13.09 8.16 27.03
CA PRO A 65 -12.81 8.88 28.26
C PRO A 65 -11.88 8.08 29.15
N ALA A 66 -10.82 8.73 29.62
CA ALA A 66 -9.84 8.16 30.54
C ALA A 66 -10.54 7.59 31.80
N PRO A 67 -10.19 6.37 32.26
CA PRO A 67 -10.60 5.90 33.57
C PRO A 67 -9.93 6.79 34.62
N THR A 68 -10.73 7.52 35.36
CA THR A 68 -10.30 8.30 36.54
C THR A 68 -9.67 7.33 37.55
N PRO A 69 -8.39 7.50 37.94
CA PRO A 69 -7.91 6.90 39.17
C PRO A 69 -8.47 7.75 40.30
N THR A 70 -9.63 7.35 40.83
CA THR A 70 -10.11 7.84 42.12
C THR A 70 -9.07 7.44 43.15
N ALA A 71 -8.30 8.43 43.60
CA ALA A 71 -7.39 8.32 44.72
C ALA A 71 -8.20 8.01 45.99
N GLU A 72 -8.38 6.72 46.28
CA GLU A 72 -8.70 6.21 47.61
C GLU A 72 -7.39 6.07 48.38
N THR A 73 -6.97 7.09 49.11
CA THR A 73 -6.07 6.91 50.27
C THR A 73 -6.22 8.12 51.21
N GLU A 74 -6.70 7.84 52.42
CA GLU A 74 -6.13 8.37 53.67
C GLU A 74 -6.43 9.83 54.06
N ASN A 75 -7.43 10.01 54.94
CA ASN A 75 -7.26 10.75 56.19
C ASN A 75 -8.41 10.41 57.17
N ARG A 76 -8.13 9.59 58.18
CA ARG A 76 -9.04 9.24 59.27
C ARG A 76 -8.26 9.25 60.58
#